data_AF-A0A1A7PT40-F1
#
_entry.id   AF-A0A1A7PT40-F1
#
_cell.length_a   1.000
_cell.length_b   1.000
_cell.length_c   1.000
_cell.angle_alpha   90.00
_cell.angle_beta   90.00
_cell.angle_gamma   90.00
#
_symmetry.space_group_name_H-M   'P 1'
#
loop_
_entity.id
_entity.type
_entity.pdbx_description
1 polymer ?
#
loop_
_entity_poly.entity_id
_entity_poly.type
_entity_poly.pdbx_seq_one_letter_code
_entity_poly.pdbx_strand_id
1 'polypeptide(L)'
;MFYCGNVKIKRHIKIKSEYNPFLPEWELYGEKLSQNRLYDEQSHRQQWQALYKNQDGKCALCRLPITKETGWHDHHIVYKMFGGNDTLSNRCLVHPNCHTKIHALNLKVVKPGVVDKMVVDFKKTTPSGQSGC
;
A
#
# COMPACT_ATOMS: atom_id res chain seq x y z
N MET A 1 25.88 31.58 0.21
CA MET A 1 25.58 32.06 1.57
C MET A 1 24.13 31.69 1.86
N PHE A 2 23.85 30.77 2.78
CA PHE A 2 22.47 30.37 3.12
C PHE A 2 21.94 31.33 4.20
N TYR A 3 20.85 32.05 3.90
CA TYR A 3 20.18 32.94 4.84
C TYR A 3 19.25 32.10 5.75
N CYS A 4 19.36 32.25 7.07
CA CYS A 4 18.60 31.44 8.03
C CYS A 4 17.07 31.55 7.84
N GLY A 5 16.55 32.67 7.32
CA GLY A 5 15.12 32.83 7.00
C GLY A 5 14.63 32.06 5.77
N ASN A 6 15.53 31.57 4.91
CA ASN A 6 15.16 30.86 3.67
C ASN A 6 15.05 29.34 3.87
N VAL A 7 15.47 28.82 5.02
CA VAL A 7 15.37 27.39 5.34
C VAL A 7 14.01 27.12 5.96
N LYS A 8 13.18 26.33 5.27
CA LYS A 8 11.88 25.90 5.81
C LYS A 8 12.07 25.04 7.05
N ILE A 9 11.49 25.45 8.17
CA ILE A 9 11.48 24.67 9.41
C ILE A 9 10.54 23.48 9.23
N LYS A 10 11.09 22.26 9.16
CA LYS A 10 10.31 21.01 9.17
C LYS A 10 10.17 20.51 10.60
N ARG A 11 8.93 20.34 11.06
CA ARG A 11 8.65 19.80 12.40
C ARG A 11 8.68 18.26 12.33
N HIS A 12 9.60 17.66 13.05
CA HIS A 12 9.68 16.20 13.17
C HIS A 12 8.71 15.71 14.25
N ILE A 13 7.97 14.65 13.96
CA ILE A 13 7.08 14.00 14.91
C ILE A 13 7.90 13.04 15.78
N LYS A 14 7.66 13.07 17.10
CA LYS A 14 8.29 12.14 18.04
C LYS A 14 7.88 10.70 17.71
N ILE A 15 8.87 9.82 17.55
CA ILE A 15 8.65 8.38 17.38
C ILE A 15 8.30 7.78 18.75
N LYS A 16 7.40 6.81 18.79
CA LYS A 16 7.07 6.06 20.01
C LYS A 16 8.32 5.37 20.55
N SER A 17 8.52 5.40 21.87
CA SER A 17 9.68 4.77 22.53
C SER A 17 9.71 3.26 22.33
N GLU A 18 8.53 2.64 22.21
CA GLU A 18 8.35 1.20 22.10
C GLU A 18 8.47 0.69 20.65
N TYR A 19 8.66 1.60 19.68
CA TYR A 19 8.70 1.24 18.27
C TYR A 19 9.89 0.31 17.95
N ASN A 20 9.57 -0.89 17.47
CA ASN A 20 10.57 -1.86 17.03
C ASN A 20 10.31 -2.27 15.56
N PRO A 21 11.17 -1.88 14.61
CA PRO A 21 11.03 -2.23 13.18
C PRO A 21 11.01 -3.73 12.86
N PHE A 22 11.44 -4.58 13.80
CA PHE A 22 11.57 -6.02 13.59
C PHE A 22 10.38 -6.82 14.11
N LEU A 23 9.40 -6.18 14.76
CA LEU A 23 8.20 -6.86 15.25
C LEU A 23 6.99 -6.55 14.36
N PRO A 24 6.14 -7.56 14.05
CA PRO A 24 5.05 -7.41 13.09
C PRO A 24 3.99 -6.39 13.48
N GLU A 25 3.74 -6.19 14.77
CA GLU A 25 2.78 -5.20 15.26
C GLU A 25 3.16 -3.75 14.90
N TRP A 26 4.44 -3.50 14.58
CA TRP A 26 4.94 -2.18 14.25
C TRP A 26 5.01 -1.89 12.75
N GLU A 27 4.76 -2.88 11.87
CA GLU A 27 4.93 -2.72 10.42
C GLU A 27 4.04 -1.59 9.88
N LEU A 28 2.73 -1.61 10.20
CA LEU A 28 1.78 -0.56 9.79
C LEU A 28 2.20 0.83 10.27
N TYR A 29 2.76 0.93 11.48
CA TYR A 29 3.25 2.21 12.03
C TYR A 29 4.52 2.67 11.30
N GLY A 30 5.44 1.74 11.01
CA GLY A 30 6.67 1.99 10.25
C GLY A 30 6.38 2.48 8.83
N GLU A 31 5.43 1.85 8.14
CA GLU A 31 4.99 2.27 6.81
C GLU A 31 4.40 3.68 6.83
N LYS A 32 3.53 3.98 7.79
CA LYS A 32 2.96 5.32 7.95
C LYS A 32 4.03 6.37 8.24
N LEU A 33 5.01 6.03 9.09
CA LEU A 33 6.13 6.93 9.40
C LEU A 33 6.99 7.21 8.16
N SER A 34 7.25 6.19 7.35
CA SER A 34 7.98 6.31 6.08
C SER A 34 7.24 7.20 5.09
N GLN A 35 5.94 6.94 4.86
CA GLN A 35 5.09 7.77 4.00
C GLN A 35 5.09 9.25 4.44
N ASN A 36 4.91 9.51 5.73
CA ASN A 36 4.87 10.88 6.25
C ASN A 36 6.19 11.63 6.05
N ARG A 37 7.34 10.94 6.16
CA ARG A 37 8.66 11.56 5.94
C ARG A 37 8.86 11.92 4.47
N LEU A 38 8.37 11.08 3.57
CA LEU A 38 8.58 11.19 2.15
C LEU A 38 7.49 12.00 1.43
N TYR A 39 6.40 12.37 2.11
CA TYR A 39 5.22 12.99 1.51
C TYR A 39 5.52 14.23 0.65
N ASP A 40 6.44 15.08 1.12
CA ASP A 40 6.82 16.32 0.43
C ASP A 40 7.93 16.12 -0.62
N GLU A 41 8.54 14.94 -0.68
CA GLU A 41 9.65 14.66 -1.57
C GLU A 41 9.18 14.41 -3.00
N GLN A 42 9.81 15.09 -3.96
CA GLN A 42 9.47 14.95 -5.37
C GLN A 42 9.72 13.52 -5.89
N SER A 43 10.77 12.86 -5.42
CA SER A 43 11.09 11.46 -5.72
C SER A 43 9.96 10.52 -5.29
N HIS A 44 9.40 10.74 -4.10
CA HIS A 44 8.29 9.93 -3.59
C HIS A 44 7.02 10.14 -4.40
N ARG A 45 6.73 11.39 -4.82
CA ARG A 45 5.61 11.68 -5.73
C ARG A 45 5.74 10.93 -7.06
N GLN A 46 6.94 10.88 -7.64
CA GLN A 46 7.20 10.12 -8.87
C GLN A 46 7.01 8.62 -8.68
N GLN A 47 7.50 8.07 -7.57
CA GLN A 47 7.29 6.66 -7.22
C GLN A 47 5.80 6.32 -7.07
N TRP A 48 5.05 7.18 -6.38
CA TRP A 48 3.60 7.03 -6.25
C TRP A 48 2.89 7.04 -7.60
N GLN A 49 3.20 8.00 -8.47
CA GLN A 49 2.63 8.05 -9.82
C GLN A 49 2.92 6.79 -10.63
N ALA A 50 4.13 6.25 -10.50
CA ALA A 50 4.49 4.99 -11.14
C ALA A 50 3.66 3.82 -10.60
N LEU A 51 3.49 3.71 -9.28
CA LEU A 51 2.64 2.68 -8.67
C LEU A 51 1.17 2.82 -9.08
N TYR A 52 0.64 4.04 -9.06
CA TYR A 52 -0.73 4.33 -9.46
C TYR A 52 -0.98 3.91 -10.91
N LYS A 53 -0.07 4.26 -11.82
CA LYS A 53 -0.14 3.85 -13.23
C LYS A 53 -0.05 2.33 -13.37
N ASN A 54 0.87 1.69 -12.65
CA ASN A 54 1.05 0.24 -12.70
C ASN A 54 -0.15 -0.55 -12.17
N GLN A 55 -1.02 0.09 -11.37
CA GLN A 55 -2.21 -0.52 -10.79
C GLN A 55 -3.51 -0.07 -11.47
N ASP A 56 -3.44 0.58 -12.63
CA ASP A 56 -4.60 1.18 -13.30
C ASP A 56 -5.42 2.11 -12.38
N GLY A 57 -4.75 2.76 -11.42
CA GLY A 57 -5.39 3.61 -10.42
C GLY A 57 -6.29 2.88 -9.41
N LYS A 58 -6.15 1.55 -9.28
CA LYS A 58 -6.99 0.72 -8.40
C LYS A 58 -6.24 0.25 -7.16
N CYS A 59 -6.99 0.12 -6.08
CA CYS A 59 -6.50 -0.50 -4.83
C CYS A 59 -6.14 -1.96 -5.07
N ALA A 60 -4.97 -2.38 -4.60
CA ALA A 60 -4.50 -3.75 -4.80
C ALA A 60 -5.38 -4.82 -4.09
N LEU A 61 -6.06 -4.44 -3.00
CA LEU A 61 -6.96 -5.34 -2.27
C LEU A 61 -8.38 -5.38 -2.86
N CYS A 62 -9.11 -4.25 -2.84
CA CYS A 62 -10.53 -4.23 -3.23
C CYS A 62 -10.77 -3.97 -4.72
N ARG A 63 -9.72 -3.66 -5.48
CA ARG A 63 -9.76 -3.36 -6.94
C ARG A 63 -10.65 -2.16 -7.32
N LEU A 64 -11.12 -1.38 -6.35
CA LEU A 64 -11.83 -0.12 -6.56
C LEU A 64 -10.86 1.03 -6.84
N PRO A 65 -11.30 2.10 -7.54
CA PRO A 65 -10.45 3.24 -7.86
C PRO A 65 -9.95 3.95 -6.59
N ILE A 66 -8.70 4.42 -6.66
CA ILE A 66 -8.10 5.31 -5.67
C ILE A 66 -8.35 6.74 -6.13
N THR A 67 -9.05 7.51 -5.32
CA THR A 67 -9.29 8.93 -5.56
C THR A 67 -8.66 9.77 -4.46
N LYS A 68 -8.61 11.10 -4.66
CA LYS A 68 -8.16 12.04 -3.63
C LYS A 68 -9.02 11.95 -2.36
N GLU A 69 -10.30 11.68 -2.52
CA GLU A 69 -11.26 11.58 -1.41
C GLU A 69 -11.04 10.31 -0.58
N THR A 70 -10.80 9.17 -1.25
CA THR A 70 -10.53 7.91 -0.54
C THR A 70 -9.15 7.87 0.10
N GLY A 71 -8.22 8.68 -0.41
CA GLY A 71 -6.80 8.61 -0.07
C GLY A 71 -6.18 7.27 -0.45
N TRP A 72 -4.91 7.11 -0.10
CA TRP A 72 -4.15 5.89 -0.31
C TRP A 72 -3.03 5.77 0.72
N HIS A 73 -2.66 4.54 1.00
CA HIS A 73 -1.42 4.16 1.65
C HIS A 73 -0.60 3.29 0.71
N ASP A 74 0.69 3.30 0.93
CA ASP A 74 1.69 2.48 0.30
C ASP A 74 2.08 1.30 1.21
N HIS A 75 1.92 0.09 0.68
CA HIS A 75 2.01 -1.17 1.38
C HIS A 75 3.10 -2.06 0.78
N HIS A 76 3.95 -2.64 1.63
CA HIS A 76 4.94 -3.61 1.21
C HIS A 76 4.33 -5.01 1.09
N ILE A 77 4.46 -5.62 -0.09
CA ILE A 77 3.99 -6.99 -0.39
C ILE A 77 4.75 -8.01 0.45
N VAL A 78 6.07 -7.86 0.53
CA VAL A 78 6.94 -8.53 1.50
C VAL A 78 7.32 -7.49 2.54
N TYR A 79 6.94 -7.74 3.80
CA TYR A 79 7.21 -6.80 4.90
C TYR A 79 8.71 -6.64 5.13
N LYS A 80 9.10 -5.47 5.64
CA LYS A 80 10.52 -5.16 5.88
C LYS A 80 11.15 -6.09 6.89
N MET A 81 10.41 -6.42 7.94
CA MET A 81 10.83 -7.41 8.94
C MET A 81 11.15 -8.80 8.36
N PHE A 82 10.57 -9.14 7.21
CA PHE A 82 10.81 -10.40 6.49
C PHE A 82 11.84 -10.23 5.35
N GLY A 83 12.61 -9.14 5.34
CA GLY A 83 13.62 -8.87 4.30
C GLY A 83 13.07 -8.20 3.04
N GLY A 84 11.83 -7.69 3.08
CA GLY A 84 11.25 -6.91 2.00
C GLY A 84 12.02 -5.62 1.74
N ASN A 85 12.21 -5.28 0.46
CA ASN A 85 12.90 -4.07 0.06
C ASN A 85 11.92 -2.92 -0.26
N ASP A 86 12.42 -1.69 -0.31
CA ASP A 86 11.63 -0.48 -0.64
C ASP A 86 11.41 -0.27 -2.15
N THR A 87 11.64 -1.30 -2.96
CA THR A 87 11.57 -1.17 -4.42
C THR A 87 10.14 -1.00 -4.90
N LEU A 88 9.98 -0.39 -6.08
CA LEU A 88 8.68 -0.26 -6.70
C LEU A 88 8.01 -1.60 -6.95
N SER A 89 8.72 -2.72 -7.12
CA SER A 89 8.12 -4.05 -7.34
C SER A 89 7.55 -4.66 -6.05
N ASN A 90 8.11 -4.34 -4.89
CA ASN A 90 7.65 -4.82 -3.59
C ASN A 90 6.60 -3.92 -2.91
N ARG A 91 6.26 -2.77 -3.50
CA ARG A 91 5.31 -1.80 -2.93
C ARG A 91 4.04 -1.66 -3.73
N CYS A 92 2.87 -1.50 -3.11
CA CYS A 92 1.59 -1.32 -3.79
C CYS A 92 0.68 -0.31 -3.07
N LEU A 93 -0.24 0.31 -3.83
CA LEU A 93 -1.21 1.26 -3.30
C LEU A 93 -2.50 0.57 -2.89
N VAL A 94 -2.98 0.95 -1.71
CA VAL A 94 -4.22 0.45 -1.11
C VAL A 94 -4.97 1.60 -0.43
N HIS A 95 -6.28 1.50 -0.30
CA HIS A 95 -7.03 2.46 0.53
C HIS A 95 -6.63 2.34 2.00
N PRO A 96 -6.73 3.42 2.81
CA PRO A 96 -6.41 3.36 4.24
C PRO A 96 -7.13 2.23 5.00
N ASN A 97 -8.43 2.05 4.74
CA ASN A 97 -9.23 0.98 5.35
C ASN A 97 -8.81 -0.41 4.87
N CYS A 98 -8.44 -0.54 3.59
CA CYS A 98 -7.90 -1.79 3.05
C CYS A 98 -6.55 -2.11 3.68
N HIS A 99 -5.72 -1.08 3.91
CA HIS A 99 -4.42 -1.23 4.53
C HIS A 99 -4.53 -1.82 5.95
N THR A 100 -5.41 -1.26 6.77
CA THR A 100 -5.66 -1.80 8.12
C THR A 100 -6.16 -3.23 8.07
N LYS A 101 -7.04 -3.59 7.12
CA LYS A 101 -7.53 -4.97 6.96
C LYS A 101 -6.40 -5.94 6.58
N ILE A 102 -5.48 -5.53 5.72
CA ILE A 102 -4.33 -6.35 5.32
C ILE A 102 -3.49 -6.73 6.53
N HIS A 103 -3.12 -5.74 7.34
CA HIS A 103 -2.31 -5.97 8.54
C HIS A 103 -3.09 -6.73 9.63
N ALA A 104 -4.36 -6.39 9.86
CA ALA A 104 -5.17 -7.03 10.89
C ALA A 104 -5.50 -8.51 10.59
N LEU A 105 -5.68 -8.85 9.31
CA LEU A 105 -6.04 -10.20 8.87
C LEU A 105 -4.86 -10.95 8.22
N ASN A 106 -3.67 -10.32 8.22
CA ASN A 106 -2.45 -10.82 7.59
C ASN A 106 -2.66 -11.31 6.13
N LEU A 107 -3.39 -10.52 5.33
CA LEU A 107 -3.74 -10.87 3.95
C LEU A 107 -2.55 -10.68 3.02
N LYS A 108 -2.35 -11.62 2.10
CA LYS A 108 -1.36 -11.45 1.03
C LYS A 108 -1.97 -10.63 -0.11
N VAL A 109 -1.31 -9.52 -0.45
CA VAL A 109 -1.71 -8.66 -1.55
C VAL A 109 -0.72 -8.77 -2.69
N VAL A 110 -1.24 -8.93 -3.90
CA VAL A 110 -0.46 -8.93 -5.12
C VAL A 110 -0.88 -7.73 -5.95
N LYS A 111 0.07 -7.14 -6.68
CA LYS A 111 -0.28 -6.09 -7.62
C LYS A 111 -1.21 -6.61 -8.69
N PRO A 112 -2.25 -5.86 -9.05
CA PRO A 112 -2.92 -6.05 -10.33
C PRO A 112 -1.91 -5.78 -11.45
N GLY A 113 -1.22 -6.82 -11.91
CA GLY A 113 -0.30 -6.73 -13.04
C GLY A 113 -1.05 -6.87 -14.36
N VAL A 114 -0.39 -6.49 -15.47
CA VAL A 114 -0.88 -6.71 -16.85
C VAL A 114 -1.16 -8.20 -17.13
N VAL A 115 -0.53 -9.10 -16.36
CA VAL A 115 -0.70 -10.58 -16.44
C VAL A 115 -1.97 -11.11 -15.75
N ASP A 116 -2.64 -10.32 -14.90
CA ASP A 116 -3.89 -10.73 -14.23
C ASP A 116 -5.12 -10.62 -15.15
N LYS A 117 -4.96 -10.20 -16.41
CA LYS A 117 -6.05 -10.22 -17.40
C LYS A 117 -6.39 -11.63 -17.90
N MET A 118 -5.65 -12.67 -17.50
CA MET A 118 -5.86 -14.04 -17.99
C MET A 118 -6.14 -15.11 -16.92
N VAL A 119 -6.25 -14.77 -15.64
CA VAL A 119 -6.64 -15.77 -14.62
C VAL A 119 -7.66 -15.18 -13.63
N VAL A 120 -8.89 -15.03 -14.10
CA VAL A 120 -10.08 -15.13 -13.25
C VAL A 120 -11.08 -16.04 -13.95
N ASP A 121 -10.72 -17.32 -14.02
CA ASP A 121 -11.70 -18.39 -14.21
C ASP A 121 -11.30 -19.56 -13.34
N PHE A 122 -11.68 -19.52 -12.05
CA PHE A 122 -11.90 -20.77 -11.34
C PHE A 122 -13.08 -20.62 -10.38
N LYS A 123 -14.21 -21.16 -10.88
CA LYS A 123 -15.39 -21.67 -10.16
C LYS A 123 -16.40 -20.65 -9.63
N LYS A 124 -17.30 -20.25 -10.53
CA LYS A 124 -18.74 -20.24 -10.22
C LYS A 124 -19.21 -21.70 -10.14
N THR A 125 -19.26 -22.28 -8.95
CA THR A 125 -20.15 -23.42 -8.65
C THR A 125 -21.35 -22.81 -7.93
N THR A 126 -22.44 -22.51 -8.62
CA THR A 126 -23.60 -23.39 -8.85
C THR A 126 -24.59 -22.51 -9.67
N PRO A 127 -25.41 -23.04 -10.61
CA PRO A 127 -26.58 -23.87 -10.24
C PRO A 127 -27.02 -24.90 -11.31
N SER A 128 -27.42 -26.10 -10.90
CA SER A 128 -28.46 -26.85 -11.61
C SER A 128 -28.98 -27.99 -10.75
N GLY A 129 -30.29 -28.00 -10.55
CA GLY A 129 -31.00 -29.01 -9.80
C GLY A 129 -32.50 -28.75 -9.75
N GLN A 130 -33.08 -28.34 -10.88
CA GLN A 130 -34.51 -28.53 -11.14
C GLN A 130 -34.66 -29.76 -12.05
N SER A 131 -35.23 -30.82 -11.49
CA SER A 131 -35.99 -31.90 -12.15
C SER A 131 -36.45 -32.83 -11.02
N GLY A 132 -37.71 -33.14 -10.80
CA GLY A 132 -38.98 -32.88 -11.47
C GLY A 132 -40.07 -33.56 -10.62
N CYS A 133 -41.33 -33.32 -10.98
CA CYS A 133 -42.56 -34.05 -10.59
C CYS A 133 -42.71 -34.54 -9.14
#